data_AF-A0A3N4HKT0-F1
#
_entry.id   AF-A0A3N4HKT0-F1
#
_cell.length_a   1.000
_cell.length_b   1.000
_cell.length_c   1.000
_cell.angle_alpha   90.00
_cell.angle_beta   90.00
_cell.angle_gamma   90.00
#
_symmetry.space_group_name_H-M   'P 1'
#
loop_
_entity.id
_entity.type
_entity.pdbx_description
1 polymer ?
#
loop_
_entity_poly.entity_id
_entity_poly.type
_entity_poly.pdbx_seq_one_letter_code
_entity_poly.pdbx_strand_id
1 'polypeptide(L)'
;MSFFGFRSNPAPPPPNQQPSPSHYDAAPITIPRPPSSAASSEADDTHNPLSRTHFQPATAPDFDPLEFLNTLSSHTTISLPKLQQDLTQRSQSIESELLELVNRDYGDFVGLGTSLAGGEGKVEDLRLGLLGFRRKVEGSKAEVESLMGELDQSVKEMRSVLKEKEEVRRLIDIDRRLSELEQWGKSGYEEEEGLEGLREAVDKWCVIEVLVGKCKKGDEFVKSLASRRVKTRERIVKKLGDLLWEVRKEGNDGGLLEVLGLFDAMEEREEPARVLRDFKMTQKYAK
;
A
#
# COMPACT_ATOMS: atom_id res chain seq x y z
N MET A 1 62.46 26.96 -41.23
CA MET A 1 63.35 27.60 -40.24
C MET A 1 63.39 26.72 -39.03
N SER A 2 64.60 26.27 -38.69
CA SER A 2 64.94 25.41 -37.57
C SER A 2 64.52 26.04 -36.24
N PHE A 3 64.26 25.24 -35.19
CA PHE A 3 65.10 25.18 -33.98
C PHE A 3 64.50 24.24 -32.92
N PHE A 4 65.31 23.22 -32.58
CA PHE A 4 65.56 22.66 -31.25
C PHE A 4 64.51 21.81 -30.53
N GLY A 5 64.94 20.56 -30.32
CA GLY A 5 64.32 19.61 -29.41
C GLY A 5 64.61 19.95 -27.95
N PHE A 6 63.63 19.60 -27.12
CA PHE A 6 63.83 19.40 -25.69
C PHE A 6 63.69 17.90 -25.41
N ARG A 7 64.73 17.37 -24.76
CA ARG A 7 64.82 16.01 -24.25
C ARG A 7 63.64 15.71 -23.33
N SER A 8 62.92 14.63 -23.61
CA SER A 8 62.05 13.98 -22.63
C SER A 8 62.92 13.46 -21.48
N ASN A 9 62.71 13.99 -20.28
CA ASN A 9 63.26 13.42 -19.06
C ASN A 9 62.27 12.35 -18.57
N PRO A 10 62.65 11.06 -18.42
CA PRO A 10 61.76 10.06 -17.87
C PRO A 10 61.46 10.37 -16.40
N ALA A 11 60.18 10.27 -16.03
CA ALA A 11 59.72 10.41 -14.66
C ALA A 11 60.43 9.39 -13.73
N PRO A 12 60.74 9.78 -12.48
CA PRO A 12 61.34 8.85 -11.51
C PRO A 12 60.36 7.70 -11.19
N PRO A 13 60.87 6.48 -10.93
CA PRO A 13 60.04 5.34 -10.58
C PRO A 13 59.26 5.60 -9.27
N PRO A 14 58.04 5.06 -9.12
CA PRO A 14 57.28 5.21 -7.89
C PRO A 14 58.05 4.59 -6.71
N PRO A 15 57.96 5.18 -5.51
CA PRO A 15 58.55 4.60 -4.32
C PRO A 15 57.93 3.23 -4.05
N ASN A 16 58.81 2.24 -3.98
CA ASN A 16 58.70 0.92 -3.40
C ASN A 16 57.30 0.57 -2.83
N GLN A 17 56.55 -0.27 -3.55
CA GLN A 17 55.36 -0.92 -3.02
C GLN A 17 55.79 -1.84 -1.88
N GLN A 18 55.65 -1.38 -0.63
CA GLN A 18 55.61 -2.29 0.51
C GLN A 18 54.28 -3.06 0.47
N PRO A 19 54.29 -4.39 0.73
CA PRO A 19 53.11 -5.21 0.67
C PRO A 19 52.09 -4.77 1.73
N SER A 20 50.82 -4.78 1.33
CA SER A 20 49.64 -4.48 2.13
C SER A 20 49.69 -5.14 3.52
N PRO A 21 49.28 -4.46 4.61
CA PRO A 21 49.09 -5.12 5.88
C PRO A 21 47.92 -6.08 5.74
N SER A 22 48.24 -7.37 5.86
CA SER A 22 47.28 -8.46 6.00
C SER A 22 46.26 -8.11 7.08
N HIS A 23 45.00 -8.27 6.72
CA HIS A 23 43.85 -8.28 7.61
C HIS A 23 44.11 -9.27 8.75
N TYR A 24 44.50 -8.76 9.93
CA TYR A 24 44.48 -9.56 11.15
C TYR A 24 43.06 -9.53 11.67
N ASP A 25 42.28 -10.55 11.30
CA ASP A 25 41.09 -10.95 12.04
C ASP A 25 41.52 -11.20 13.49
N ALA A 26 41.14 -10.29 14.39
CA ALA A 26 41.38 -10.44 15.81
C ALA A 26 40.43 -11.50 16.38
N ALA A 27 40.82 -12.77 16.28
CA ALA A 27 40.29 -13.82 17.14
C ALA A 27 40.63 -13.47 18.61
N PRO A 28 39.72 -13.72 19.57
CA PRO A 28 39.97 -13.42 20.98
C PRO A 28 41.18 -14.24 21.45
N ILE A 29 42.24 -13.53 21.85
CA ILE A 29 43.44 -14.12 22.44
C ILE A 29 43.02 -14.86 23.72
N THR A 30 42.97 -16.19 23.64
CA THR A 30 42.80 -17.05 24.81
C THR A 30 44.16 -17.15 25.50
N ILE A 31 44.28 -16.50 26.65
CA ILE A 31 45.48 -16.55 27.49
C ILE A 31 45.63 -18.00 28.02
N PRO A 32 46.76 -18.70 27.82
CA PRO A 32 46.97 -20.00 28.43
C PRO A 32 47.17 -19.84 29.94
N ARG A 33 46.32 -20.52 30.72
CA ARG A 33 46.44 -20.64 32.18
C ARG A 33 47.74 -21.39 32.54
N PRO A 34 48.60 -20.88 33.42
CA PRO A 34 49.80 -21.60 33.83
C PRO A 34 49.43 -22.79 34.75
N PRO A 35 50.22 -23.88 34.75
CA PRO A 35 49.96 -25.04 35.58
C PRO A 35 50.15 -24.71 37.07
N SER A 36 49.13 -25.02 37.86
CA SER A 36 49.17 -25.01 39.32
C SER A 36 50.20 -26.02 39.81
N SER A 37 51.39 -25.56 40.16
CA SER A 37 52.38 -26.33 40.92
C SER A 37 52.30 -25.85 42.37
N ALA A 38 51.72 -26.68 43.24
CA ALA A 38 51.78 -26.48 44.68
C ALA A 38 53.20 -26.82 45.14
N ALA A 39 54.02 -25.79 45.33
CA ALA A 39 55.28 -25.88 46.04
C ALA A 39 55.14 -25.04 47.31
N SER A 40 54.88 -25.71 48.42
CA SER A 40 55.02 -25.14 49.75
C SER A 40 56.51 -24.99 50.03
N SER A 41 57.04 -23.77 49.95
CA SER A 41 58.35 -23.43 50.50
C SER A 41 58.17 -22.39 51.59
N GLU A 42 58.81 -22.73 52.71
CA GLU A 42 58.89 -22.01 53.96
C GLU A 42 59.32 -20.55 53.78
N ALA A 43 58.93 -19.71 54.73
CA ALA A 43 59.22 -18.29 54.78
C ALA A 43 60.73 -18.02 54.65
N ASP A 44 61.11 -17.36 53.57
CA ASP A 44 62.42 -16.75 53.37
C ASP A 44 62.22 -15.33 52.80
N ASP A 45 63.03 -14.39 53.28
CA ASP A 45 62.93 -12.94 53.08
C ASP A 45 62.93 -12.55 51.59
N THR A 46 61.74 -12.53 51.00
CA THR A 46 61.54 -12.20 49.58
C THR A 46 61.34 -10.70 49.43
N HIS A 47 62.44 -10.02 49.09
CA HIS A 47 62.47 -8.64 48.63
C HIS A 47 61.46 -8.43 47.49
N ASN A 48 60.31 -7.81 47.79
CA ASN A 48 59.29 -7.52 46.78
C ASN A 48 59.77 -6.31 45.93
N PRO A 49 59.88 -6.42 44.60
CA PRO A 49 60.32 -5.31 43.75
C PRO A 49 59.41 -4.08 43.91
N LEU A 50 59.97 -2.88 43.79
CA LEU A 50 59.26 -1.61 43.94
C LEU A 50 58.01 -1.55 43.04
N SER A 51 56.83 -1.58 43.66
CA SER A 51 55.53 -1.68 42.99
C SER A 51 55.02 -0.36 42.42
N ARG A 52 54.16 -0.40 41.39
CA ARG A 52 53.70 0.79 40.66
C ARG A 52 52.86 1.76 41.49
N THR A 53 52.11 1.21 42.41
CA THR A 53 51.17 1.89 43.30
C THR A 53 51.84 2.95 44.19
N HIS A 54 53.14 2.80 44.46
CA HIS A 54 53.92 3.70 45.31
C HIS A 54 54.20 5.07 44.66
N PHE A 55 54.05 5.17 43.34
CA PHE A 55 54.33 6.39 42.57
C PHE A 55 53.09 6.93 41.84
N GLN A 56 51.89 6.46 42.21
CA GLN A 56 50.67 6.95 41.57
C GLN A 56 50.31 8.36 42.08
N PRO A 57 49.87 9.27 41.20
CA PRO A 57 49.51 10.65 41.57
C PRO A 57 48.40 10.74 42.62
N ALA A 58 47.56 9.71 42.72
CA ALA A 58 46.47 9.62 43.70
C ALA A 58 46.98 9.49 45.14
N THR A 59 48.24 9.07 45.34
CA THR A 59 48.82 8.79 46.65
C THR A 59 49.79 9.88 47.11
N ALA A 60 50.44 10.62 46.18
CA ALA A 60 51.37 11.69 46.50
C ALA A 60 51.38 12.79 45.41
N PRO A 61 50.61 13.89 45.58
CA PRO A 61 50.64 15.03 44.65
C PRO A 61 51.95 15.84 44.77
N ASP A 62 52.54 15.92 45.97
CA ASP A 62 53.86 16.48 46.24
C ASP A 62 54.77 15.34 46.72
N PHE A 63 55.61 14.81 45.83
CA PHE A 63 56.48 13.69 46.14
C PHE A 63 57.68 14.15 46.98
N ASP A 64 57.75 13.75 48.26
CA ASP A 64 58.93 13.93 49.11
C ASP A 64 59.80 12.66 49.11
N PRO A 65 61.04 12.70 48.57
CA PRO A 65 61.93 11.55 48.56
C PRO A 65 62.33 11.07 49.96
N LEU A 66 62.36 11.95 50.97
CA LEU A 66 62.81 11.57 52.32
C LEU A 66 61.74 10.76 53.07
N GLU A 67 60.48 11.18 52.97
CA GLU A 67 59.35 10.44 53.54
C GLU A 67 59.16 9.09 52.83
N PHE A 68 59.33 9.06 51.51
CA PHE A 68 59.29 7.84 50.71
C PHE A 68 60.35 6.81 51.11
N LEU A 69 61.60 7.26 51.31
CA LEU A 69 62.69 6.38 51.74
C LEU A 69 62.49 5.84 53.17
N ASN A 70 61.90 6.64 54.07
CA ASN A 70 61.60 6.22 55.44
C ASN A 70 60.48 5.15 55.48
N THR A 71 59.43 5.31 54.67
CA THR A 71 58.36 4.30 54.57
C THR A 71 58.87 2.97 54.01
N LEU A 72 59.78 3.00 53.02
CA LEU A 72 60.44 1.81 52.46
C LEU A 72 61.42 1.16 53.44
N SER A 73 62.26 1.95 54.12
CA SER A 73 63.27 1.47 55.07
C SER A 73 62.64 0.85 56.33
N SER A 74 61.42 1.24 56.68
CA SER A 74 60.71 0.73 57.86
C SER A 74 60.23 -0.72 57.70
N HIS A 75 60.11 -1.22 56.47
CA HIS A 75 59.50 -2.53 56.17
C HIS A 75 60.49 -3.57 55.59
N THR A 76 61.72 -3.20 55.23
CA THR A 76 62.72 -4.14 54.69
C THR A 76 64.17 -3.60 54.85
N THR A 77 65.12 -4.41 55.32
CA THR A 77 66.54 -4.07 55.39
C THR A 77 67.18 -4.12 54.00
N ILE A 78 67.01 -3.06 53.22
CA ILE A 78 67.47 -2.97 51.82
C ILE A 78 68.88 -2.35 51.75
N SER A 79 69.76 -2.96 50.95
CA SER A 79 71.09 -2.43 50.62
C SER A 79 70.97 -1.30 49.57
N LEU A 80 71.61 -0.16 49.81
CA LEU A 80 71.59 1.03 48.93
C LEU A 80 71.83 0.73 47.43
N PRO A 81 72.84 -0.08 47.03
CA PRO A 81 73.05 -0.42 45.61
C PRO A 81 71.87 -1.19 44.99
N LYS A 82 71.15 -1.99 45.78
CA LYS A 82 69.99 -2.75 45.31
C LYS A 82 68.77 -1.84 45.10
N LEU A 83 68.57 -0.87 45.99
CA LEU A 83 67.55 0.18 45.80
C LEU A 83 67.81 1.03 44.56
N GLN A 84 69.09 1.37 44.32
CA GLN A 84 69.49 2.10 43.13
C GLN A 84 69.21 1.30 41.86
N GLN A 85 69.49 -0.01 41.86
CA GLN A 85 69.19 -0.91 40.76
C GLN A 85 67.67 -0.98 40.50
N ASP A 86 66.86 -1.17 41.52
CA ASP A 86 65.40 -1.25 41.41
C ASP A 86 64.78 0.05 40.92
N LEU A 87 65.25 1.21 41.40
CA LEU A 87 64.81 2.53 40.91
C LEU A 87 65.20 2.73 39.44
N THR A 88 66.40 2.33 39.04
CA THR A 88 66.88 2.46 37.66
C THR A 88 66.09 1.55 36.71
N GLN A 89 65.88 0.29 37.10
CA GLN A 89 65.05 -0.67 36.35
C GLN A 89 63.61 -0.15 36.21
N ARG A 90 63.09 0.48 37.26
CA ARG A 90 61.74 1.04 37.23
C ARG A 90 61.63 2.29 36.37
N SER A 91 62.62 3.18 36.38
CA SER A 91 62.69 4.32 35.45
C SER A 91 62.66 3.82 34.01
N GLN A 92 63.50 2.83 33.68
CA GLN A 92 63.55 2.23 32.34
C GLN A 92 62.22 1.57 31.95
N SER A 93 61.56 0.87 32.88
CA SER A 93 60.23 0.28 32.64
C SER A 93 59.14 1.33 32.42
N ILE A 94 59.19 2.47 33.12
CA ILE A 94 58.26 3.57 32.92
C ILE A 94 58.52 4.26 31.58
N GLU A 95 59.79 4.46 31.22
CA GLU A 95 60.18 5.01 29.92
C GLU A 95 59.71 4.11 28.78
N SER A 96 59.86 2.78 28.90
CA SER A 96 59.36 1.85 27.89
C SER A 96 57.84 1.82 27.81
N GLU A 97 57.15 1.84 28.96
CA GLU A 97 55.69 1.86 28.99
C GLU A 97 55.13 3.18 28.43
N LEU A 98 55.77 4.31 28.72
CA LEU A 98 55.38 5.60 28.18
C LEU A 98 55.59 5.63 26.66
N LEU A 99 56.71 5.10 26.17
CA LEU A 99 56.94 4.97 24.73
C LEU A 99 55.91 4.04 24.08
N GLU A 100 55.58 2.92 24.71
CA GLU A 100 54.58 1.98 24.21
C GLU A 100 53.18 2.59 24.19
N LEU A 101 52.79 3.31 25.25
CA LEU A 101 51.53 4.03 25.35
C LEU A 101 51.44 5.12 24.28
N VAL A 102 52.48 5.95 24.16
CA VAL A 102 52.54 7.01 23.15
C VAL A 102 52.51 6.43 21.75
N ASN A 103 53.22 5.33 21.49
CA ASN A 103 53.24 4.70 20.18
C ASN A 103 51.89 4.07 19.83
N ARG A 104 51.22 3.45 20.81
CA ARG A 104 49.85 2.93 20.66
C ARG A 104 48.86 4.06 20.38
N ASP A 105 48.84 5.07 21.23
CA ASP A 105 47.89 6.17 21.13
C ASP A 105 48.15 7.02 19.87
N TYR A 106 49.41 7.16 19.43
CA TYR A 106 49.76 7.78 18.16
C TYR A 106 49.31 6.93 16.97
N GLY A 107 49.50 5.61 17.02
CA GLY A 107 48.99 4.67 16.02
C GLY A 107 47.46 4.75 15.87
N ASP A 108 46.75 4.81 16.99
CA ASP A 108 45.29 4.96 17.02
C ASP A 108 44.85 6.32 16.46
N PHE A 109 45.53 7.41 16.82
CA PHE A 109 45.20 8.75 16.34
C PHE A 109 45.47 8.91 14.84
N VAL A 110 46.58 8.36 14.35
CA VAL A 110 46.90 8.34 12.90
C VAL A 110 45.94 7.40 12.16
N GLY A 111 45.59 6.26 12.72
CA GLY A 111 44.57 5.35 12.17
C GLY A 111 43.20 6.01 12.07
N LEU A 112 42.79 6.73 13.11
CA LEU A 112 41.52 7.47 13.12
C LEU A 112 41.56 8.64 12.13
N GLY A 113 42.65 9.40 12.09
CA GLY A 113 42.84 10.51 11.17
C GLY A 113 42.84 10.08 9.70
N THR A 114 43.47 8.96 9.37
CA THR A 114 43.48 8.39 8.01
C THR A 114 42.12 7.82 7.60
N SER A 115 41.41 7.15 8.53
CA SER A 115 40.06 6.64 8.29
C SER A 115 39.04 7.78 8.11
N LEU A 116 39.18 8.86 8.90
CA LEU A 116 38.34 10.05 8.79
C LEU A 116 38.63 10.84 7.51
N ALA A 117 39.91 11.04 7.16
CA ALA A 117 40.32 11.72 5.93
C ALA A 117 39.86 10.99 4.66
N GLY A 118 39.70 9.66 4.71
CA GLY A 118 39.12 8.87 3.62
C GLY A 118 37.62 8.62 3.73
N GLY A 119 37.00 8.96 4.85
CA GLY A 119 35.58 8.70 5.13
C GLY A 119 34.64 9.71 4.50
N GLU A 120 35.10 10.95 4.29
CA GLU A 120 34.30 12.03 3.71
C GLU A 120 33.76 11.67 2.32
N GLY A 121 34.60 11.10 1.44
CA GLY A 121 34.18 10.64 0.11
C GLY A 121 33.10 9.54 0.16
N LYS A 122 33.20 8.60 1.11
CA LYS A 122 32.17 7.54 1.28
C LYS A 122 30.84 8.14 1.74
N VAL A 123 30.88 9.18 2.58
CA VAL A 123 29.68 9.89 3.02
C VAL A 123 29.06 10.68 1.87
N GLU A 124 29.88 11.33 1.04
CA GLU A 124 29.41 12.00 -0.17
C GLU A 124 28.79 11.02 -1.17
N ASP A 125 29.41 9.87 -1.42
CA ASP A 125 28.87 8.82 -2.29
C ASP A 125 27.52 8.31 -1.79
N LEU A 126 27.38 8.08 -0.48
CA LEU A 126 26.11 7.70 0.13
C LEU A 126 25.05 8.80 -0.01
N ARG A 127 25.42 10.07 0.18
CA ARG A 127 24.51 11.21 -0.02
C ARG A 127 24.03 11.28 -1.47
N LEU A 128 24.92 11.12 -2.44
CA LEU A 128 24.59 11.10 -3.86
C LEU A 128 23.70 9.89 -4.21
N GLY A 129 24.02 8.71 -3.68
CA GLY A 129 23.21 7.50 -3.84
C GLY A 129 21.80 7.66 -3.28
N LEU A 130 21.66 8.23 -2.08
CA LEU A 130 20.37 8.52 -1.45
C LEU A 130 19.58 9.57 -2.22
N LEU A 131 20.24 10.60 -2.76
CA LEU A 131 19.59 11.61 -3.59
C LEU A 131 19.07 10.99 -4.91
N GLY A 132 19.87 10.13 -5.53
CA GLY A 132 19.47 9.37 -6.72
C GLY A 132 18.30 8.42 -6.44
N PHE A 133 18.32 7.74 -5.30
CA PHE A 133 17.23 6.87 -4.87
C PHE A 133 15.94 7.67 -4.61
N ARG A 134 16.02 8.79 -3.89
CA ARG A 134 14.87 9.69 -3.67
C ARG A 134 14.25 10.11 -5.00
N ARG A 135 15.07 10.54 -5.96
CA ARG A 135 14.59 10.95 -7.28
C ARG A 135 13.88 9.82 -8.03
N LYS A 136 14.41 8.60 -7.95
CA LYS A 136 13.76 7.41 -8.53
C LYS A 136 12.40 7.14 -7.88
N VAL A 137 12.32 7.21 -6.55
CA VAL A 137 11.07 7.03 -5.81
C VAL A 137 10.05 8.11 -6.16
N GLU A 138 10.46 9.38 -6.23
CA GLU A 138 9.59 10.48 -6.67
C GLU A 138 9.12 10.28 -8.11
N GLY A 139 9.99 9.82 -9.02
CA GLY A 139 9.63 9.47 -10.40
C GLY A 139 8.61 8.34 -10.47
N SER A 140 8.83 7.25 -9.75
CA SER A 140 7.88 6.13 -9.68
C SER A 140 6.55 6.55 -9.05
N LYS A 141 6.59 7.42 -8.03
CA LYS A 141 5.37 7.97 -7.43
C LYS A 141 4.57 8.79 -8.44
N ALA A 142 5.22 9.67 -9.19
CA ALA A 142 4.57 10.47 -10.22
C ALA A 142 3.99 9.60 -11.35
N GLU A 143 4.70 8.55 -11.76
CA GLU A 143 4.20 7.58 -12.75
C GLU A 143 2.94 6.85 -12.25
N VAL A 144 2.97 6.37 -11.00
CA VAL A 144 1.80 5.73 -10.37
C VAL A 144 0.63 6.71 -10.27
N GLU A 145 0.85 7.96 -9.86
CA GLU A 145 -0.19 8.98 -9.80
C GLU A 145 -0.81 9.26 -11.18
N SER A 146 0.01 9.30 -12.25
CA SER A 146 -0.48 9.44 -13.63
C SER A 146 -1.34 8.25 -14.05
N LEU A 147 -0.84 7.03 -13.81
CA LEU A 147 -1.56 5.79 -14.14
C LEU A 147 -2.87 5.67 -13.36
N MET A 148 -2.90 6.09 -12.09
CA MET A 148 -4.13 6.15 -11.30
C MET A 148 -5.13 7.13 -11.89
N GLY A 149 -4.67 8.30 -12.35
CA GLY A 149 -5.53 9.27 -13.04
C GLY A 149 -6.13 8.74 -14.34
N GLU A 150 -5.33 8.07 -15.16
CA GLU A 150 -5.78 7.41 -16.39
C GLU A 150 -6.78 6.28 -16.10
N LEU A 151 -6.50 5.45 -15.09
CA LEU A 151 -7.40 4.38 -14.66
C LEU A 151 -8.73 4.95 -14.16
N ASP A 152 -8.71 5.99 -13.34
CA ASP A 152 -9.93 6.65 -12.85
C ASP A 152 -10.77 7.21 -14.00
N GLN A 153 -10.12 7.80 -15.00
CA GLN A 153 -10.79 8.28 -16.20
C GLN A 153 -11.41 7.12 -17.00
N SER A 154 -10.65 6.05 -17.23
CA SER A 154 -11.15 4.85 -17.91
C SER A 154 -12.31 4.19 -17.17
N VAL A 155 -12.27 4.12 -15.84
CA VAL A 155 -13.36 3.59 -15.01
C VAL A 155 -14.60 4.48 -15.09
N LYS A 156 -14.45 5.80 -15.13
CA LYS A 156 -15.58 6.73 -15.34
C LYS A 156 -16.23 6.51 -16.70
N GLU A 157 -15.43 6.38 -17.75
CA GLU A 157 -15.89 6.09 -19.11
C GLU A 157 -16.63 4.74 -19.16
N MET A 158 -16.04 3.69 -18.59
CA MET A 158 -16.65 2.36 -18.48
C MET A 158 -18.02 2.45 -17.77
N ARG A 159 -18.12 3.17 -16.65
CA ARG A 159 -19.40 3.36 -15.94
C ARG A 159 -20.42 4.12 -16.78
N SER A 160 -19.99 5.11 -17.55
CA SER A 160 -20.88 5.85 -18.47
C SER A 160 -21.44 4.93 -19.55
N VAL A 161 -20.58 4.15 -20.20
CA VAL A 161 -20.97 3.18 -21.24
C VAL A 161 -21.90 2.12 -20.67
N LEU A 162 -21.67 1.64 -19.44
CA LEU A 162 -22.56 0.68 -18.79
C LEU A 162 -23.96 1.25 -18.55
N LYS A 163 -24.05 2.51 -18.09
CA LYS A 163 -25.35 3.20 -17.93
C LYS A 163 -26.09 3.35 -19.26
N GLU A 164 -25.39 3.76 -20.30
CA GLU A 164 -25.97 3.88 -21.65
C GLU A 164 -26.43 2.53 -22.18
N LYS A 165 -25.65 1.46 -21.97
CA LYS A 165 -26.03 0.09 -22.33
C LYS A 165 -27.28 -0.37 -21.60
N GLU A 166 -27.42 -0.05 -20.32
CA GLU A 166 -28.62 -0.34 -19.53
C GLU A 166 -29.84 0.45 -20.01
N GLU A 167 -29.65 1.71 -20.43
CA GLU A 167 -30.70 2.51 -21.07
C GLU A 167 -31.16 1.87 -22.38
N VAL A 168 -30.23 1.53 -23.28
CA VAL A 168 -30.54 0.91 -24.57
C VAL A 168 -31.24 -0.45 -24.37
N ARG A 169 -30.78 -1.28 -23.44
CA ARG A 169 -31.44 -2.56 -23.12
C ARG A 169 -32.88 -2.37 -22.66
N ARG A 170 -33.14 -1.32 -21.87
CA ARG A 170 -34.51 -0.98 -21.45
C ARG A 170 -35.36 -0.55 -22.64
N LEU A 171 -34.83 0.28 -23.54
CA LEU A 171 -35.55 0.70 -24.75
C LEU A 171 -35.88 -0.49 -25.66
N ILE A 172 -34.95 -1.44 -25.82
CA ILE A 172 -35.17 -2.67 -26.58
C ILE A 172 -36.23 -3.55 -25.90
N ASP A 173 -36.20 -3.71 -24.57
CA ASP A 173 -37.23 -4.50 -23.87
C ASP A 173 -38.62 -3.87 -23.98
N ILE A 174 -38.72 -2.54 -23.96
CA ILE A 174 -39.98 -1.82 -24.22
C ILE A 174 -40.48 -2.13 -25.63
N ASP A 175 -39.64 -1.97 -26.66
CA ASP A 175 -40.06 -2.19 -28.06
C ASP A 175 -40.45 -3.64 -28.33
N ARG A 176 -39.70 -4.61 -27.78
CA ARG A 176 -40.02 -6.03 -27.88
C ARG A 176 -41.37 -6.35 -27.25
N ARG A 177 -41.58 -5.97 -25.97
CA ARG A 177 -42.84 -6.22 -25.25
C ARG A 177 -44.01 -5.51 -25.92
N LEU A 178 -43.81 -4.28 -26.42
CA LEU A 178 -44.84 -3.54 -27.13
C LEU A 178 -45.20 -4.23 -28.46
N SER A 179 -44.21 -4.78 -29.17
CA SER A 179 -44.44 -5.51 -30.42
C SER A 179 -45.17 -6.84 -30.19
N GLU A 180 -44.80 -7.58 -29.14
CA GLU A 180 -45.53 -8.79 -28.71
C GLU A 180 -46.99 -8.47 -28.37
N LEU A 181 -47.22 -7.39 -27.62
CA LEU A 181 -48.56 -6.96 -27.22
C LEU A 181 -49.38 -6.44 -28.40
N GLU A 182 -48.75 -5.76 -29.36
CA GLU A 182 -49.39 -5.36 -30.62
C GLU A 182 -49.79 -6.56 -31.47
N GLN A 183 -48.96 -7.61 -31.48
CA GLN A 183 -49.23 -8.85 -32.21
C GLN A 183 -50.35 -9.64 -31.55
N TRP A 184 -50.31 -9.84 -30.23
CA TRP A 184 -51.41 -10.43 -29.46
C TRP A 184 -52.72 -9.65 -29.62
N GLY A 185 -52.63 -8.31 -29.68
CA GLY A 185 -53.79 -7.49 -29.95
C GLY A 185 -54.32 -7.68 -31.38
N LYS A 186 -53.47 -8.00 -32.36
CA LYS A 186 -53.84 -8.21 -33.77
C LYS A 186 -54.34 -9.63 -34.04
N SER A 187 -53.81 -10.63 -33.34
CA SER A 187 -54.35 -11.98 -33.46
C SER A 187 -55.80 -11.95 -32.97
N GLY A 188 -56.67 -12.49 -33.81
CA GLY A 188 -58.09 -12.64 -33.48
C GLY A 188 -58.23 -13.50 -32.24
N TYR A 189 -59.30 -13.27 -31.49
CA TYR A 189 -59.64 -14.06 -30.32
C TYR A 189 -59.70 -15.55 -30.67
N GLU A 190 -58.90 -16.36 -29.99
CA GLU A 190 -59.23 -17.77 -29.77
C GLU A 190 -60.00 -17.82 -28.44
N GLU A 191 -61.18 -18.46 -28.44
CA GLU A 191 -62.10 -18.51 -27.28
C GLU A 191 -61.44 -19.07 -25.99
N GLU A 192 -60.31 -19.79 -26.10
CA GLU A 192 -59.55 -20.34 -24.97
C GLU A 192 -58.65 -19.32 -24.24
N GLU A 193 -58.37 -18.14 -24.81
CA GLU A 193 -57.47 -17.13 -24.21
C GLU A 193 -58.18 -16.03 -23.38
N GLY A 194 -59.49 -16.17 -23.12
CA GLY A 194 -60.38 -15.10 -22.64
C GLY A 194 -59.82 -14.20 -21.53
N LEU A 195 -59.90 -14.64 -20.27
CA LEU A 195 -59.54 -13.80 -19.12
C LEU A 195 -58.05 -13.87 -18.75
N GLU A 196 -57.43 -15.04 -18.90
CA GLU A 196 -56.03 -15.27 -18.54
C GLU A 196 -55.05 -14.61 -19.52
N GLY A 197 -55.31 -14.73 -20.83
CA GLY A 197 -54.50 -14.04 -21.85
C GLY A 197 -54.62 -12.52 -21.74
N LEU A 198 -55.80 -12.02 -21.40
CA LEU A 198 -55.99 -10.58 -21.17
C LEU A 198 -55.31 -10.09 -19.89
N ARG A 199 -55.31 -10.89 -18.81
CA ARG A 199 -54.52 -10.61 -17.60
C ARG A 199 -53.03 -10.50 -17.94
N GLU A 200 -52.48 -11.46 -18.68
CA GLU A 200 -51.07 -11.42 -19.09
C GLU A 200 -50.75 -10.18 -19.95
N ALA A 201 -51.67 -9.81 -20.85
CA ALA A 201 -51.56 -8.61 -21.67
C ALA A 201 -51.55 -7.31 -20.82
N VAL A 202 -52.42 -7.22 -19.81
CA VAL A 202 -52.48 -6.09 -18.87
C VAL A 202 -51.22 -6.03 -18.01
N ASP A 203 -50.72 -7.16 -17.54
CA ASP A 203 -49.45 -7.23 -16.78
C ASP A 203 -48.26 -6.76 -17.64
N LYS A 204 -48.18 -7.23 -18.89
CA LYS A 204 -47.16 -6.78 -19.87
C LYS A 204 -47.26 -5.27 -20.11
N TRP A 205 -48.46 -4.73 -20.24
CA TRP A 205 -48.71 -3.29 -20.37
C TRP A 205 -48.21 -2.51 -19.14
N CYS A 206 -48.56 -2.94 -17.93
CA CYS A 206 -48.11 -2.30 -16.69
C CYS A 206 -46.58 -2.27 -16.59
N VAL A 207 -45.91 -3.36 -16.97
CA VAL A 207 -44.44 -3.40 -17.00
C VAL A 207 -43.87 -2.41 -18.03
N ILE A 208 -44.50 -2.27 -19.21
CA ILE A 208 -44.10 -1.26 -20.21
C ILE A 208 -44.22 0.15 -19.62
N GLU A 209 -45.30 0.50 -18.95
CA GLU A 209 -45.48 1.80 -18.30
C GLU A 209 -44.40 2.09 -17.26
N VAL A 210 -44.06 1.09 -16.43
CA VAL A 210 -42.98 1.20 -15.43
C VAL A 210 -41.62 1.38 -16.11
N LEU A 211 -41.34 0.65 -17.19
CA LEU A 211 -40.07 0.76 -17.92
C LEU A 211 -39.94 2.14 -18.60
N VAL A 212 -41.02 2.64 -19.21
CA VAL A 212 -41.08 3.98 -19.81
C VAL A 212 -40.88 5.06 -18.74
N GLY A 213 -41.48 4.89 -17.55
CA GLY A 213 -41.29 5.81 -16.43
C GLY A 213 -39.84 5.90 -15.94
N LYS A 214 -39.03 4.86 -16.17
CA LYS A 214 -37.60 4.83 -15.83
C LYS A 214 -36.70 5.43 -16.93
N CYS A 215 -37.22 5.65 -18.14
CA CYS A 215 -36.46 6.24 -19.25
C CYS A 215 -36.22 7.75 -19.02
N LYS A 216 -35.26 8.33 -19.76
CA LYS A 216 -34.97 9.76 -19.65
C LYS A 216 -36.17 10.54 -20.21
N LYS A 217 -36.56 11.59 -19.49
CA LYS A 217 -37.68 12.44 -19.90
C LYS A 217 -37.32 13.12 -21.23
N GLY A 218 -38.10 12.84 -22.26
CA GLY A 218 -37.97 13.49 -23.57
C GLY A 218 -37.16 12.74 -24.62
N ASP A 219 -36.74 11.49 -24.36
CA ASP A 219 -36.10 10.62 -25.35
C ASP A 219 -36.92 10.56 -26.65
N GLU A 220 -36.27 10.82 -27.79
CA GLU A 220 -36.93 10.84 -29.11
C GLU A 220 -37.56 9.48 -29.45
N PHE A 221 -36.91 8.39 -29.05
CA PHE A 221 -37.42 7.03 -29.23
C PHE A 221 -38.69 6.78 -28.40
N VAL A 222 -38.75 7.25 -27.16
CA VAL A 222 -39.96 7.11 -26.32
C VAL A 222 -41.12 7.91 -26.93
N LYS A 223 -40.84 9.06 -27.55
CA LYS A 223 -41.85 9.84 -28.28
C LYS A 223 -42.37 9.11 -29.51
N SER A 224 -41.51 8.44 -30.29
CA SER A 224 -41.96 7.67 -31.45
C SER A 224 -42.86 6.49 -31.04
N LEU A 225 -42.57 5.87 -29.89
CA LEU A 225 -43.39 4.80 -29.31
C LEU A 225 -44.72 5.28 -28.71
N ALA A 226 -44.90 6.56 -28.42
CA ALA A 226 -46.12 7.07 -27.79
C ALA A 226 -47.38 6.77 -28.61
N SER A 227 -47.31 6.93 -29.94
CA SER A 227 -48.44 6.64 -30.84
C SER A 227 -48.81 5.15 -30.86
N ARG A 228 -47.81 4.27 -30.82
CA ARG A 228 -47.99 2.81 -30.74
C ARG A 228 -48.60 2.41 -29.40
N ARG A 229 -48.06 2.95 -28.30
CA ARG A 229 -48.57 2.74 -26.94
C ARG A 229 -50.04 3.10 -26.81
N VAL A 230 -50.47 4.27 -27.30
CA VAL A 230 -51.89 4.67 -27.26
C VAL A 230 -52.78 3.67 -28.00
N LYS A 231 -52.39 3.26 -29.23
CA LYS A 231 -53.16 2.29 -30.02
C LYS A 231 -53.24 0.92 -29.34
N THR A 232 -52.16 0.46 -28.74
CA THR A 232 -52.13 -0.82 -28.03
C THR A 232 -53.01 -0.77 -26.78
N ARG A 233 -52.94 0.34 -26.03
CA ARG A 233 -53.80 0.60 -24.87
C ARG A 233 -55.28 0.59 -25.23
N GLU A 234 -55.67 1.37 -26.24
CA GLU A 234 -57.05 1.43 -26.75
C GLU A 234 -57.56 0.03 -27.14
N ARG A 235 -56.69 -0.79 -27.74
CA ARG A 235 -57.07 -2.15 -28.12
C ARG A 235 -57.30 -3.05 -26.92
N ILE A 236 -56.42 -3.03 -25.92
CA ILE A 236 -56.58 -3.82 -24.68
C ILE A 236 -57.86 -3.39 -23.95
N VAL A 237 -58.10 -2.08 -23.83
CA VAL A 237 -59.31 -1.51 -23.24
C VAL A 237 -60.56 -1.99 -23.97
N LYS A 238 -60.55 -1.97 -25.30
CA LYS A 238 -61.66 -2.50 -26.09
C LYS A 238 -61.89 -3.99 -25.83
N LYS A 239 -60.83 -4.80 -25.84
CA LYS A 239 -60.94 -6.24 -25.57
C LYS A 239 -61.49 -6.53 -24.17
N LEU A 240 -61.04 -5.77 -23.18
CA LEU A 240 -61.53 -5.84 -21.80
C LEU A 240 -63.01 -5.40 -21.70
N GLY A 241 -63.43 -4.44 -22.52
CA GLY A 241 -64.83 -4.03 -22.65
C GLY A 241 -65.73 -5.11 -23.26
N ASP A 242 -65.24 -5.80 -24.31
CA ASP A 242 -65.95 -6.92 -24.94
C ASP A 242 -66.17 -8.06 -23.92
N LEU A 243 -65.11 -8.47 -23.19
CA LEU A 243 -65.23 -9.48 -22.13
C LEU A 243 -66.12 -9.03 -20.96
N LEU A 244 -66.07 -7.75 -20.59
CA LEU A 244 -66.94 -7.20 -19.55
C LEU A 244 -68.42 -7.35 -19.92
N TRP A 245 -68.74 -7.16 -21.19
CA TRP A 245 -70.09 -7.33 -21.71
C TRP A 245 -70.53 -8.80 -21.70
N GLU A 246 -69.64 -9.73 -22.10
CA GLU A 246 -69.88 -11.19 -22.09
C GLU A 246 -70.09 -11.73 -20.66
N VAL A 247 -69.16 -11.45 -19.75
CA VAL A 247 -69.23 -11.88 -18.35
C VAL A 247 -70.50 -11.35 -17.66
N ARG A 248 -70.91 -10.11 -18.01
CA ARG A 248 -72.15 -9.53 -17.51
C ARG A 248 -73.40 -10.20 -18.08
N LYS A 249 -73.37 -10.62 -19.34
CA LYS A 249 -74.45 -11.38 -19.99
C LYS A 249 -74.60 -12.77 -19.37
N GLU A 250 -73.50 -13.41 -19.01
CA GLU A 250 -73.47 -14.73 -18.37
C GLU A 250 -73.84 -14.70 -16.87
N GLY A 251 -73.78 -13.53 -16.23
CA GLY A 251 -74.15 -13.36 -14.83
C GLY A 251 -73.08 -13.84 -13.83
N ASN A 252 -71.81 -13.91 -14.25
CA ASN A 252 -70.70 -14.30 -13.39
C ASN A 252 -70.13 -13.08 -12.64
N ASP A 253 -70.62 -12.84 -11.42
CA ASP A 253 -70.18 -11.72 -10.58
C ASP A 253 -68.70 -11.81 -10.16
N GLY A 254 -68.11 -13.01 -10.11
CA GLY A 254 -66.69 -13.21 -9.79
C GLY A 254 -65.78 -12.72 -10.91
N GLY A 255 -66.04 -13.18 -12.15
CA GLY A 255 -65.32 -12.71 -13.33
C GLY A 255 -65.51 -11.20 -13.56
N LEU A 256 -66.67 -10.65 -13.20
CA LEU A 256 -66.96 -9.22 -13.33
C LEU A 256 -66.01 -8.37 -12.47
N LEU A 257 -65.78 -8.79 -11.22
CA LEU A 257 -64.86 -8.09 -10.31
C LEU A 257 -63.41 -8.20 -10.77
N GLU A 258 -63.01 -9.34 -11.34
CA GLU A 258 -61.66 -9.51 -11.88
C GLU A 258 -61.40 -8.62 -13.08
N VAL A 259 -62.34 -8.56 -14.03
CA VAL A 259 -62.27 -7.68 -15.21
C VAL A 259 -62.22 -6.20 -14.79
N LEU A 260 -63.03 -5.80 -13.80
CA LEU A 260 -62.97 -4.45 -13.23
C LEU A 260 -61.63 -4.16 -12.53
N GLY A 261 -61.04 -5.16 -11.86
CA GLY A 261 -59.69 -5.04 -11.29
C GLY A 261 -58.61 -4.82 -12.35
N LEU A 262 -58.73 -5.47 -13.52
CA LEU A 262 -57.83 -5.23 -14.64
C LEU A 262 -57.98 -3.83 -15.24
N PHE A 263 -59.20 -3.29 -15.27
CA PHE A 263 -59.46 -1.90 -15.67
C PHE A 263 -58.79 -0.90 -14.71
N ASP A 264 -58.89 -1.14 -13.40
CA ASP A 264 -58.25 -0.28 -12.39
C ASP A 264 -56.71 -0.35 -12.48
N ALA A 265 -56.14 -1.53 -12.76
CA ALA A 265 -54.70 -1.67 -13.01
C ALA A 265 -54.19 -0.88 -14.23
N MET A 266 -55.05 -0.66 -15.24
CA MET A 266 -54.75 0.20 -16.39
C MET A 266 -55.13 1.69 -16.18
N GLU A 267 -55.58 2.03 -14.97
CA GLU A 267 -56.09 3.35 -14.58
C GLU A 267 -57.27 3.82 -15.47
N GLU A 268 -58.04 2.89 -16.04
CA GLU A 268 -59.17 3.16 -16.95
C GLU A 268 -60.52 3.00 -16.26
N ARG A 269 -61.10 4.12 -15.82
CA ARG A 269 -62.37 4.13 -15.06
C ARG A 269 -63.59 4.51 -15.88
N GLU A 270 -63.41 5.17 -17.02
CA GLU A 270 -64.53 5.68 -17.81
C GLU A 270 -65.16 4.62 -18.71
N GLU A 271 -64.33 3.82 -19.36
CA GLU A 271 -64.75 2.78 -20.30
C GLU A 271 -65.61 1.68 -19.66
N PRO A 272 -65.26 1.06 -18.50
CA PRO A 272 -66.13 0.08 -17.86
C PRO A 272 -67.49 0.68 -17.47
N ALA A 273 -67.51 1.94 -17.03
CA ALA A 273 -68.76 2.63 -16.71
C ALA A 273 -69.62 2.96 -17.94
N ARG A 274 -69.02 3.14 -19.12
CA ARG A 274 -69.75 3.30 -20.40
C ARG A 274 -70.37 1.96 -20.81
N VAL A 275 -69.57 0.89 -20.88
CA VAL A 275 -70.04 -0.46 -21.26
C VAL A 275 -71.19 -0.95 -20.37
N LEU A 276 -71.09 -0.75 -19.06
CA LEU A 276 -72.14 -1.14 -18.11
C LEU A 276 -73.43 -0.30 -18.27
N ARG A 277 -73.31 0.99 -18.63
CA ARG A 277 -74.48 1.83 -18.93
C ARG A 277 -75.16 1.37 -20.21
N ASP A 278 -74.40 1.05 -21.24
CA ASP A 278 -74.93 0.60 -22.53
C ASP A 278 -75.66 -0.74 -22.39
N PHE A 279 -75.12 -1.68 -21.59
CA PHE A 279 -75.80 -2.93 -21.24
C PHE A 279 -77.14 -2.69 -20.52
N LYS A 280 -77.20 -1.72 -19.60
CA LYS A 280 -78.44 -1.38 -18.89
C LYS A 280 -79.48 -0.76 -19.82
N MET A 281 -79.05 0.01 -20.82
CA MET A 281 -79.95 0.62 -21.81
C MET A 281 -80.51 -0.44 -22.77
N THR A 282 -79.69 -1.35 -23.29
CA THR A 282 -80.18 -2.45 -24.16
C THR A 282 -81.19 -3.35 -23.45
N GLN A 283 -81.00 -3.66 -22.16
CA GLN A 283 -81.98 -4.39 -21.36
C GLN A 283 -83.31 -3.65 -21.13
N LYS A 284 -83.30 -2.31 -21.12
CA LYS A 284 -84.52 -1.50 -21.00
C LYS A 284 -85.36 -1.47 -22.28
N TYR A 285 -84.73 -1.59 -23.46
CA TYR A 285 -85.42 -1.59 -24.76
C TYR A 285 -85.82 -2.99 -25.24
N ALA A 286 -85.37 -4.06 -24.55
CA ALA A 286 -85.71 -5.45 -24.84
C ALA A 286 -86.94 -5.98 -24.06
N LYS A 287 -87.57 -5.14 -23.22
CA LYS A 287 -88.83 -5.39 -22.51
C LYS A 287 -89.91 -4.47 -23.05
#